data_AF-A0A349GQA5-F1
#
_entry.id   AF-A0A349GQA5-F1
#
_cell.length_a   1.000
_cell.length_b   1.000
_cell.length_c   1.000
_cell.angle_alpha   90.00
_cell.angle_beta   90.00
_cell.angle_gamma   90.00
#
_symmetry.space_group_name_H-M   'P 1'
#
loop_
_entity.id
_entity.type
_entity.pdbx_description
1 polymer ?
#
loop_
_entity_poly.entity_id
_entity_poly.type
_entity_poly.pdbx_seq_one_letter_code
_entity_poly.pdbx_strand_id
1 'polypeptide(L)' 'MTPFNLKIITPEKIFFDGKTEQLTVRTTEGDIGILAGHENFVANLPSGAMKIKIDGS' A
#
# COMPACT_ATOMS: atom_id res chain seq x y z
N MET A 1 15.51 -2.65 0.42
CA MET A 1 14.96 -1.66 -0.52
C MET A 1 14.76 -0.35 0.25
N THR A 2 14.47 0.80 -0.38
CA THR A 2 14.25 2.05 0.39
C THR A 2 12.86 2.02 1.03
N PRO A 3 12.72 2.10 2.37
CA PRO A 3 11.42 2.02 3.01
C PRO A 3 10.67 3.36 2.97
N PHE A 4 9.34 3.31 2.89
CA PHE A 4 8.46 4.48 2.96
C PHE A 4 7.39 4.30 4.04
N ASN A 5 6.77 5.40 4.46
CA ASN A 5 5.69 5.36 5.44
C ASN A 5 4.39 4.91 4.75
N LEU A 6 3.75 3.88 5.29
CA LEU A 6 2.43 3.43 4.87
C LEU A 6 1.45 3.55 6.04
N LYS A 7 0.32 4.19 5.78
CA LYS A 7 -0.77 4.32 6.73
C LYS A 7 -2.08 3.85 6.09
N ILE A 8 -2.72 2.87 6.71
CA ILE A 8 -4.01 2.32 6.29
C ILE A 8 -5.02 2.67 7.37
N ILE A 9 -6.06 3.40 6.98
CA ILE A 9 -7.12 3.85 7.88
C ILE A 9 -8.46 3.27 7.46
N THR A 10 -9.28 2.96 8.44
CA THR A 10 -10.71 2.69 8.28
C THR A 10 -11.51 3.73 9.09
N PRO A 11 -12.82 3.87 8.89
CA PRO A 11 -13.64 4.79 9.70
C PRO A 11 -13.56 4.53 11.20
N GLU A 12 -13.29 3.28 11.61
CA GLU A 12 -13.25 2.86 13.01
C GLU A 12 -11.88 3.06 13.65
N LYS A 13 -10.79 2.80 12.92
CA LYS A 13 -9.43 2.84 13.46
C LYS A 13 -8.35 2.94 12.39
N ILE A 14 -7.13 3.25 12.83
CA ILE A 14 -5.93 3.04 12.03
C ILE A 14 -5.64 1.53 12.05
N PHE A 15 -5.66 0.91 10.87
CA PHE A 15 -5.39 -0.51 10.71
C PHE A 15 -3.89 -0.81 10.66
N PHE A 16 -3.12 0.08 10.04
CA PHE A 16 -1.67 -0.03 9.91
C PHE A 16 -1.03 1.36 9.87
N ASP A 17 0.10 1.53 10.57
CA ASP A 17 0.94 2.73 10.52
C ASP A 17 2.38 2.31 10.75
N GLY A 18 3.22 2.35 9.71
CA GLY A 18 4.58 1.83 9.80
C GLY A 18 5.40 1.99 8.53
N LYS A 19 6.62 1.45 8.55
CA LYS A 19 7.52 1.40 7.40
C LYS A 19 7.23 0.16 6.55
N THR A 20 7.26 0.34 5.23
CA THR A 20 7.11 -0.74 4.24
C THR A 20 8.11 -0.55 3.10
N GLU A 21 8.48 -1.63 2.42
CA GLU A 21 9.31 -1.59 1.21
C GLU A 21 8.46 -1.57 -0.07
N GLN A 22 7.28 -2.19 -0.03
CA GLN A 22 6.38 -2.30 -1.17
C GLN A 22 4.93 -2.47 -0.72
N LEU A 23 4.01 -1.84 -1.45
CA LEU A 23 2.58 -2.08 -1.33
C LEU A 23 2.05 -2.64 -2.66
N THR A 24 1.39 -3.79 -2.62
CA THR A 24 0.69 -4.34 -3.79
C THR A 24 -0.80 -4.38 -3.51
N VAL A 25 -1.59 -3.72 -4.36
CA VAL A 25 -3.04 -3.60 -4.22
C VAL A 25 -3.74 -3.75 -5.56
N ARG A 26 -4.99 -4.21 -5.53
CA ARG A 26 -5.86 -4.23 -6.70
C ARG A 26 -6.65 -2.93 -6.79
N THR A 27 -6.57 -2.27 -7.94
CA THR A 27 -7.37 -1.11 -8.32
C THR A 27 -8.49 -1.52 -9.28
N THR A 28 -9.32 -0.58 -9.70
CA THR A 28 -10.31 -0.80 -10.77
C THR A 28 -9.69 -1.09 -12.14
N GLU A 29 -8.45 -0.67 -12.37
CA GLU A 29 -7.74 -0.82 -13.66
C GLU A 29 -6.74 -1.99 -13.66
N GLY A 30 -6.61 -2.70 -12.54
CA GLY A 30 -5.69 -3.84 -12.38
C GLY A 30 -4.88 -3.79 -11.10
N ASP A 31 -3.91 -4.68 -10.98
CA ASP A 31 -3.00 -4.73 -9.83
C ASP A 31 -1.84 -3.73 -10.00
N ILE A 32 -1.53 -3.00 -8.93
CA ILE A 32 -0.43 -2.04 -8.89
C ILE A 32 0.51 -2.36 -7.73
N GLY A 33 1.82 -2.22 -7.99
CA GLY A 33 2.88 -2.27 -6.99
C GLY A 33 3.50 -0.89 -6.79
N ILE A 34 3.42 -0.37 -5.57
CA ILE A 34 3.97 0.94 -5.18
C ILE A 34 5.26 0.72 -4.40
N LEU A 35 6.32 1.39 -4.86
CA LEU A 35 7.67 1.40 -4.28
C LEU A 35 8.05 2.82 -3.85
N ALA A 36 9.16 2.96 -3.11
CA ALA A 36 9.69 4.27 -2.74
C ALA A 36 10.01 5.13 -3.97
N GLY A 37 9.61 6.40 -3.95
CA GLY A 37 9.81 7.35 -5.04
C GLY A 37 8.73 7.33 -6.12
N HIS A 38 7.66 6.54 -5.96
CA HIS A 38 6.50 6.60 -6.84
C HIS A 38 5.87 8.01 -6.81
N GLU A 39 5.48 8.49 -7.97
CA GLU A 39 4.80 9.77 -8.15
C GLU A 39 3.40 9.79 -7.50
N ASN A 40 2.85 10.99 -7.28
CA ASN A 40 1.58 11.14 -6.58
C ASN A 40 0.46 10.40 -7.34
N PHE A 41 -0.29 9.55 -6.64
CA PHE A 41 -1.28 8.67 -7.25
C PHE A 41 -2.53 8.55 -6.38
N VAL A 42 -3.70 8.50 -7.03
CA VAL A 42 -5.01 8.32 -6.40
C VAL A 42 -5.82 7.35 -7.23
N ALA A 43 -6.38 6.32 -6.60
CA ALA A 43 -7.21 5.33 -7.27
C ALA A 43 -8.28 4.74 -6.34
N ASN A 44 -9.37 4.26 -6.93
CA ASN A 44 -10.40 3.50 -6.23
C ASN A 44 -9.93 2.05 -6.05
N LEU A 45 -10.05 1.54 -4.82
CA LEU A 45 -9.68 0.17 -4.48
C LEU A 45 -10.95 -0.67 -4.29
N PRO A 46 -11.26 -1.62 -5.19
CA PRO A 46 -12.31 -2.60 -4.95
C PRO A 46 -11.90 -3.58 -3.83
N SER A 47 -12.88 -4.32 -3.31
CA SER A 47 -12.64 -5.39 -2.34
C SER A 47 -11.64 -6.41 -2.91
N GLY A 48 -10.55 -6.65 -2.19
CA GLY A 48 -9.50 -7.55 -2.65
C GLY A 48 -8.38 -7.71 -1.63
N ALA A 49 -7.46 -8.62 -1.93
CA ALA A 49 -6.28 -8.81 -1.11
C ALA A 49 -5.29 -7.66 -1.32
N MET A 50 -4.70 -7.20 -0.23
CA MET A 50 -3.55 -6.30 -0.22
C MET A 50 -2.34 -7.06 0.31
N LYS A 51 -1.16 -6.81 -0.26
CA LYS A 51 0.11 -7.34 0.24
C LYS A 51 1.04 -6.19 0.61
N ILE A 52 1.59 -6.26 1.81
CA ILE A 52 2.55 -5.30 2.34
C ILE A 52 3.84 -6.06 2.55
N LYS A 53 4.93 -5.61 1.91
CA LYS A 53 6.25 -6.21 2.05
C LYS A 53 7.06 -5.43 3.08
N ILE A 54 7.44 -6.09 4.16
CA ILE A 54 8.19 -5.48 5.27
C ILE A 54 9.44 -6.33 5.50
N ASP A 55 10.61 -5.68 5.54
CA ASP A 55 11.90 -6.33 5.81
C ASP A 55 12.17 -7.58 4.95
N GLY A 56 11.82 -7.53 3.67
CA GLY A 56 12.03 -8.66 2.75
C GLY A 56 11.03 -9.82 2.86
N SER A 57 10.06 -9.78 3.78
CA SER A 57 9.00 -10.81 3.96
C SER A 57 7.71 -10.50 3.23
#